data_AF-A0A285S785-F1
#
_entry.id   AF-A0A285S785-F1
#
_cell.length_a   1.000
_cell.length_b   1.000
_cell.length_c   1.000
_cell.angle_alpha   90.00
_cell.angle_beta   90.00
_cell.angle_gamma   90.00
#
_symmetry.space_group_name_H-M   'P 1'
#
loop_
_entity.id
_entity.type
_entity.pdbx_description
1 polymer ?
#
loop_
_entity_poly.entity_id
_entity_poly.type
_entity_poly.pdbx_seq_one_letter_code
_entity_poly.pdbx_strand_id
1 'polypeptide(L)'
;MSDTSGGNSTAEYEFLRGHIAATMALIHGLIAQGALDRQALDDYFTDYLSRLPHTRETLALRLVIDQWRQGLREGQDEAQLRRNFLEVIHGGKSGD
;
A
#
# COMPACT_ATOMS: atom_id res chain seq x y z
N MET A 1 28.26 -20.25 -17.53
CA MET A 1 28.41 -19.16 -16.54
C MET A 1 27.95 -17.88 -17.21
N SER A 2 26.95 -17.13 -16.79
CA SER A 2 25.93 -17.28 -15.76
C SER A 2 24.86 -16.26 -16.15
N ASP A 3 23.62 -16.67 -16.37
CA ASP A 3 22.50 -15.74 -16.53
C ASP A 3 21.49 -16.07 -15.42
N THR A 4 21.70 -15.47 -14.25
CA THR A 4 20.91 -15.76 -13.03
C THR A 4 20.68 -14.47 -12.25
N SER A 5 20.33 -13.39 -12.95
CA SER A 5 20.05 -12.09 -12.34
C SER A 5 18.58 -11.66 -12.44
N GLY A 6 17.74 -12.40 -13.17
CA GLY A 6 16.31 -12.05 -13.38
C GLY A 6 15.32 -12.60 -12.34
N GLY A 7 15.73 -13.56 -11.51
CA GLY A 7 14.83 -14.21 -10.54
C GLY A 7 14.67 -13.46 -9.21
N ASN A 8 15.69 -12.70 -8.80
CA ASN A 8 15.75 -12.11 -7.46
C ASN A 8 14.81 -10.89 -7.32
N SER A 9 14.71 -10.05 -8.35
CA SER A 9 13.85 -8.85 -8.33
C SER A 9 12.35 -9.18 -8.36
N THR A 10 11.97 -10.27 -9.04
CA THR A 10 10.57 -10.70 -9.09
C THR A 10 10.13 -11.27 -7.74
N ALA A 11 10.95 -12.10 -7.10
CA ALA A 11 10.66 -12.65 -5.78
C ALA A 11 10.61 -11.58 -4.69
N GLU A 12 11.54 -10.61 -4.73
CA GLU A 12 11.56 -9.47 -3.81
C GLU A 12 10.33 -8.58 -3.98
N TYR A 13 9.90 -8.35 -5.23
CA TYR A 13 8.68 -7.61 -5.53
C TYR A 13 7.42 -8.35 -5.06
N GLU A 14 7.32 -9.67 -5.26
CA GLU A 14 6.22 -10.49 -4.71
C GLU A 14 6.21 -10.46 -3.17
N PHE A 15 7.38 -10.54 -2.53
CA PHE A 15 7.50 -10.45 -1.08
C PHE A 15 7.02 -9.09 -0.55
N LEU A 16 7.47 -7.98 -1.17
CA LEU A 16 7.05 -6.64 -0.79
C LEU A 16 5.53 -6.48 -0.94
N ARG A 17 4.95 -6.98 -2.03
CA ARG A 17 3.50 -6.98 -2.25
C ARG A 17 2.76 -7.76 -1.17
N GLY A 18 3.22 -8.97 -0.86
CA GLY A 18 2.66 -9.81 0.19
C GLY A 18 2.73 -9.15 1.57
N HIS A 19 3.86 -8.51 1.89
CA HIS A 19 4.06 -7.83 3.17
C HIS A 19 3.14 -6.63 3.36
N ILE A 20 3.00 -5.79 2.32
CA ILE A 20 2.08 -4.64 2.39
C ILE A 20 0.63 -5.14 2.46
N ALA A 21 0.24 -6.13 1.65
CA ALA A 21 -1.12 -6.69 1.71
C ALA A 21 -1.47 -7.26 3.10
N ALA A 22 -0.53 -7.97 3.74
CA ALA A 22 -0.72 -8.50 5.09
C ALA A 22 -0.85 -7.38 6.14
N THR A 23 -0.03 -6.34 6.03
CA THR A 23 -0.08 -5.16 6.90
C THR A 23 -1.43 -4.46 6.80
N MET A 24 -1.93 -4.27 5.58
CA MET A 24 -3.24 -3.63 5.34
C MET A 24 -4.40 -4.45 5.88
N ALA A 25 -4.37 -5.78 5.65
CA ALA A 25 -5.38 -6.69 6.19
C ALA A 25 -5.43 -6.64 7.73
N LEU A 26 -4.28 -6.59 8.39
CA LEU A 26 -4.18 -6.43 9.84
C LEU A 26 -4.80 -5.11 10.30
N ILE A 27 -4.43 -3.99 9.68
CA ILE A 27 -4.96 -2.67 10.02
C ILE A 27 -6.49 -2.64 9.89
N HIS A 28 -7.04 -3.22 8.81
CA HIS A 28 -8.49 -3.30 8.63
C HIS A 28 -9.17 -4.17 9.69
N GLY A 29 -8.57 -5.29 10.06
CA GLY A 29 -9.06 -6.13 11.17
C GLY A 29 -9.12 -5.36 12.49
N LEU A 30 -8.08 -4.57 12.79
CA LEU A 30 -8.02 -3.75 14.01
C LEU A 30 -9.06 -2.62 13.99
N ILE A 31 -9.31 -1.99 12.84
CA ILE A 31 -10.37 -0.99 12.67
C ILE A 31 -11.75 -1.64 12.91
N ALA A 32 -12.01 -2.80 12.32
CA ALA A 32 -13.29 -3.50 12.44
C ALA A 32 -13.60 -3.93 13.88
N GLN A 33 -12.56 -4.20 14.67
CA GLN A 33 -12.66 -4.50 16.10
C GLN A 33 -12.77 -3.25 16.99
N GLY A 34 -12.71 -2.05 16.41
CA GLY A 34 -12.67 -0.79 17.16
C GLY A 34 -11.36 -0.55 17.92
N ALA A 35 -10.31 -1.32 17.62
CA ALA A 35 -8.99 -1.21 18.25
C ALA A 35 -8.15 -0.07 17.64
N LEU A 36 -8.47 0.34 16.42
CA LEU A 36 -7.89 1.51 15.76
C LEU A 36 -8.98 2.47 15.31
N ASP A 37 -8.81 3.75 15.65
CA ASP A 37 -9.64 4.82 15.14
C ASP A 37 -9.23 5.18 13.71
N ARG A 38 -10.22 5.27 12.80
CA ARG A 38 -9.98 5.54 11.37
C ARG A 38 -9.38 6.93 11.16
N GLN A 39 -9.84 7.93 11.91
CA GLN A 39 -9.38 9.30 11.75
C GLN A 39 -7.94 9.46 12.25
N ALA A 40 -7.64 8.92 13.44
CA ALA A 40 -6.29 8.92 13.98
C ALA A 40 -5.28 8.23 13.04
N LEU A 41 -5.71 7.16 12.36
CA LEU A 41 -4.89 6.48 11.37
C LEU A 41 -4.63 7.34 10.13
N ASP A 42 -5.66 7.99 9.58
CA ASP A 42 -5.50 8.91 8.45
C ASP A 42 -4.59 10.10 8.83
N ASP A 43 -4.75 10.66 10.03
CA ASP A 43 -3.90 11.74 10.54
C ASP A 43 -2.43 11.31 10.63
N TYR A 44 -2.16 10.10 11.14
CA TYR A 44 -0.82 9.53 11.18
C TYR A 44 -0.19 9.45 9.78
N PHE A 45 -0.91 8.90 8.79
CA PHE A 45 -0.36 8.79 7.44
C PHE A 45 -0.24 10.13 6.73
N THR A 46 -1.08 11.11 7.08
CA THR A 46 -0.94 12.51 6.65
C THR A 46 0.41 13.08 7.10
N ASP A 47 0.72 12.97 8.40
CA ASP A 47 1.99 13.45 8.96
C ASP A 47 3.18 12.67 8.37
N TYR A 48 3.08 11.34 8.27
CA TYR A 48 4.11 10.51 7.66
C TYR A 48 4.45 10.94 6.22
N LEU A 49 3.43 11.13 5.37
CA LEU A 49 3.63 11.54 3.98
C LEU A 49 4.20 12.95 3.84
N SER A 50 3.88 13.85 4.79
CA SER A 50 4.42 15.20 4.83
C SER A 50 5.94 15.22 5.07
N ARG A 51 6.45 14.24 5.81
CA ARG A 51 7.87 14.08 6.16
C ARG A 51 8.67 13.27 5.15
N LEU A 52 7.98 12.51 4.30
CA LEU A 52 8.63 11.73 3.26
C LEU A 52 9.34 12.69 2.28
N PRO A 53 10.56 12.38 1.79
CA PRO A 53 11.20 13.17 0.73
C PRO A 53 10.37 13.13 -0.57
N HIS A 54 10.36 14.20 -1.35
CA HIS A 54 9.63 14.25 -2.63
C HIS A 54 10.58 13.83 -3.77
N THR A 55 10.78 12.52 -3.95
CA THR A 55 11.66 11.95 -4.98
C THR A 55 10.91 10.94 -5.86
N ARG A 56 11.46 10.63 -7.04
CA ARG A 56 10.92 9.58 -7.92
C ARG A 56 10.84 8.22 -7.23
N GLU A 57 11.81 7.91 -6.38
CA GLU A 57 11.86 6.66 -5.60
C GLU A 57 10.69 6.56 -4.61
N THR A 58 10.31 7.68 -4.00
CA THR A 58 9.20 7.72 -3.03
C THR A 58 7.81 7.84 -3.66
N LEU A 59 7.72 8.18 -4.96
CA LEU A 59 6.45 8.49 -5.62
C LEU A 59 5.48 7.31 -5.57
N ALA A 60 5.95 6.09 -5.82
CA ALA A 60 5.13 4.89 -5.79
C ALA A 60 4.54 4.66 -4.39
N LEU A 61 5.34 4.81 -3.34
CA LEU A 61 4.89 4.68 -1.95
C LEU A 61 3.83 5.73 -1.60
N ARG A 62 4.02 6.98 -2.04
CA ARG A 62 3.04 8.06 -1.83
C ARG A 62 1.69 7.73 -2.46
N LEU A 63 1.68 7.34 -3.73
CA LEU A 63 0.45 7.01 -4.46
C LEU A 63 -0.33 5.89 -3.78
N VAL A 64 0.37 4.83 -3.36
CA VAL A 64 -0.24 3.69 -2.66
C VAL A 64 -0.88 4.12 -1.34
N ILE A 65 -0.18 4.92 -0.53
CA ILE A 65 -0.69 5.39 0.75
C ILE A 65 -1.85 6.38 0.55
N ASP A 66 -1.76 7.29 -0.42
CA ASP A 66 -2.82 8.27 -0.70
C ASP A 66 -4.12 7.60 -1.16
N GLN A 67 -4.04 6.62 -2.06
CA GLN A 67 -5.21 5.84 -2.50
C GLN A 67 -5.87 5.11 -1.33
N TRP A 68 -5.07 4.52 -0.45
CA TRP A 68 -5.61 3.80 0.69
C TRP A 68 -6.22 4.73 1.75
N ARG A 69 -5.59 5.88 2.03
CA ARG A 69 -6.15 6.93 2.90
C ARG A 69 -7.49 7.44 2.37
N GLN A 70 -7.60 7.64 1.07
CA GLN A 70 -8.86 8.03 0.45
C GLN A 70 -9.97 7.03 0.77
N GLY A 71 -9.69 5.72 0.62
CA GLY A 71 -10.68 4.70 0.96
C GLY A 71 -11.03 4.66 2.46
N LEU A 72 -10.09 4.93 3.36
CA LEU A 72 -10.37 5.06 4.80
C LEU A 72 -11.38 6.18 5.08
N ARG A 73 -11.20 7.35 4.44
CA ARG A 73 -12.10 8.52 4.57
C ARG A 73 -13.48 8.29 3.99
N GLU A 74 -13.54 7.57 2.87
CA GLU A 74 -14.80 7.21 2.21
C GLU A 74 -15.56 6.11 2.96
N GLY A 75 -14.96 5.53 4.01
CA GLY A 75 -15.58 4.47 4.80
C GLY A 75 -15.69 3.16 4.03
N GLN A 76 -14.84 2.95 3.03
CA GLN A 76 -14.78 1.73 2.24
C GLN A 76 -14.57 0.51 3.16
N ASP A 77 -15.23 -0.60 2.83
CA ASP A 77 -15.02 -1.86 3.54
C ASP A 77 -13.64 -2.48 3.22
N GLU A 78 -13.22 -3.44 4.04
CA GLU A 78 -11.93 -4.11 3.92
C GLU A 78 -11.72 -4.72 2.52
N ALA A 79 -12.76 -5.33 1.96
CA ALA A 79 -12.68 -5.97 0.65
C ALA A 79 -12.49 -4.93 -0.47
N GLN A 80 -13.14 -3.77 -0.38
CA GLN A 80 -12.97 -2.65 -1.31
C GLN A 80 -11.57 -2.06 -1.22
N LEU A 81 -11.09 -1.77 -0.01
CA LEU A 81 -9.75 -1.22 0.21
C LEU A 81 -8.67 -2.18 -0.30
N ARG A 82 -8.82 -3.48 -0.06
CA ARG A 82 -7.91 -4.52 -0.57
C ARG A 82 -7.90 -4.56 -2.10
N ARG A 83 -9.07 -4.50 -2.75
CA ARG A 83 -9.15 -4.50 -4.23
C ARG A 83 -8.47 -3.29 -4.83
N ASN A 84 -8.81 -2.09 -4.36
CA ASN A 84 -8.23 -0.82 -4.85
C ASN A 84 -6.71 -0.81 -4.69
N PHE A 85 -6.22 -1.28 -3.53
CA PHE A 85 -4.80 -1.40 -3.25
C PHE A 85 -4.08 -2.39 -4.20
N LEU A 86 -4.67 -3.56 -4.44
CA LEU A 86 -4.11 -4.53 -5.38
C LEU A 86 -4.11 -3.98 -6.81
N GLU A 87 -5.14 -3.26 -7.24
CA GLU A 87 -5.16 -2.62 -8.55
C GLU A 87 -4.04 -1.60 -8.73
N VAL A 88 -3.75 -0.76 -7.72
CA VAL A 88 -2.60 0.17 -7.77
C VAL A 88 -1.28 -0.56 -7.92
N ILE A 89 -1.13 -1.69 -7.22
CA ILE A 89 0.06 -2.52 -7.31
C ILE A 89 0.21 -3.16 -8.71
N HIS A 90 -0.87 -3.63 -9.31
CA HIS A 90 -0.84 -4.35 -10.59
C HIS A 90 -0.87 -3.42 -11.81
N GLY A 91 -1.52 -2.25 -11.70
CA GLY A 91 -1.70 -1.25 -12.76
C GLY A 91 -0.40 -0.55 -13.19
N GLY A 92 0.69 -0.68 -12.42
CA GLY A 92 2.01 -0.18 -12.80
C GLY A 92 2.68 -0.91 -13.98
N LYS A 93 2.08 -1.99 -14.50
CA LYS A 93 2.59 -2.75 -15.67
C LYS A 93 1.77 -2.58 -16.96
N SER A 94 0.68 -1.83 -16.95
CA SER A 94 -0.13 -1.59 -18.15
C SER A 94 0.23 -0.24 -18.77
N GLY A 95 1.42 -0.19 -19.35
CA GLY A 95 1.97 0.98 -20.03
C GLY A 95 2.99 0.56 -21.08
N ASP A 96 2.63 -0.41 -21.92
CA ASP A 96 2.93 -0.55 -23.36
C ASP A 96 2.16 -1.75 -23.94
#